data_AF-A0A328WC12-F1
#
_entry.id   AF-A0A328WC12-F1
#
_cell.length_a   1.000
_cell.length_b   1.000
_cell.length_c   1.000
_cell.angle_alpha   90.00
_cell.angle_beta   90.00
_cell.angle_gamma   90.00
#
_symmetry.space_group_name_H-M   'P 1'
#
loop_
_entity.id
_entity.type
_entity.pdbx_description
1 polymer ?
#
loop_
_entity_poly.entity_id
_entity_poly.type
_entity_poly.pdbx_seq_one_letter_code
_entity_poly.pdbx_strand_id
1 'polypeptide(L)'
;MKIYLKNDAGVTKQVKVGFSWTTLFFAFFPALFRGDLKWAVIMFIISAVVGPFTLGIGAWISGIIFSFVYNKIYIKELLEKGYRPATEEARAVLENNQIIARVA
;
A
#
# COMPACT_ATOMS: atom_id res chain seq x y z
N MET A 1 3.60 7.91 -9.28
CA MET A 1 3.17 7.30 -10.56
C MET A 1 2.02 6.33 -10.31
N LYS A 2 1.10 6.14 -11.26
CA LYS A 2 0.05 5.11 -11.17
C LYS A 2 0.27 4.06 -12.25
N ILE A 3 0.01 2.79 -11.94
CA ILE A 3 0.12 1.66 -12.86
C ILE A 3 -1.11 0.77 -12.71
N TYR A 4 -1.33 -0.13 -13.66
CA TYR A 4 -2.39 -1.14 -13.59
C TYR A 4 -1.79 -2.52 -13.35
N LEU A 5 -2.41 -3.26 -12.43
CA LEU A 5 -2.20 -4.70 -12.27
C LEU A 5 -3.43 -5.45 -12.77
N LYS A 6 -3.25 -6.63 -13.34
CA LYS A 6 -4.30 -7.50 -13.87
C LYS A 6 -4.12 -8.91 -13.31
N ASN A 7 -5.21 -9.62 -13.01
CA ASN A 7 -5.17 -11.05 -12.67
C ASN A 7 -5.68 -11.91 -13.84
N ASP A 8 -5.59 -13.24 -13.71
CA ASP A 8 -5.98 -14.20 -14.76
C ASP A 8 -7.47 -14.16 -15.10
N ALA A 9 -8.32 -13.74 -14.14
CA ALA A 9 -9.75 -13.53 -14.36
C ALA A 9 -10.07 -12.23 -15.13
N GLY A 10 -9.06 -11.45 -15.52
CA GLY A 10 -9.23 -10.21 -16.28
C GLY A 10 -9.50 -8.96 -15.44
N VAL A 11 -9.58 -9.08 -14.12
CA VAL A 11 -9.82 -7.95 -13.20
C VAL A 11 -8.57 -7.08 -13.15
N THR A 12 -8.76 -5.78 -13.38
CA THR A 12 -7.69 -4.79 -13.28
C THR A 12 -7.82 -3.94 -12.02
N LYS A 13 -6.68 -3.56 -11.42
CA LYS A 13 -6.59 -2.64 -10.29
C LYS A 13 -5.56 -1.56 -10.60
N GLN A 14 -5.98 -0.30 -10.52
CA GLN A 14 -5.06 0.83 -10.56
C GLN A 14 -4.40 1.00 -9.19
N VAL A 15 -3.07 1.07 -9.16
CA VAL A 15 -2.29 1.22 -7.93
C VAL A 15 -1.31 2.38 -8.06
N LYS A 16 -1.00 3.03 -6.94
CA LYS A 16 -0.01 4.11 -6.87
C LYS A 16 1.32 3.55 -6.37
N VAL A 17 2.40 3.88 -7.05
CA VAL A 17 3.78 3.55 -6.65
C VAL A 17 4.42 4.77 -5.98
N GLY A 18 5.17 4.53 -4.90
CA GLY A 18 5.83 5.55 -4.09
C GLY A 18 4.97 6.03 -2.92
N PHE A 19 5.21 7.27 -2.47
CA PHE A 19 4.59 7.86 -1.29
C PHE A 19 3.05 7.88 -1.31
N SER A 20 2.43 7.54 -0.18
CA SER A 20 0.98 7.52 0.03
C SER A 20 0.50 8.73 0.82
N TRP A 21 0.15 9.80 0.09
CA TRP A 21 -0.46 10.99 0.67
C TRP A 21 -1.75 10.69 1.43
N THR A 22 -2.57 9.75 0.97
CA THR A 22 -3.80 9.39 1.68
C THR A 22 -3.50 8.68 3.00
N THR A 23 -2.46 7.86 3.06
CA THR A 23 -2.05 7.21 4.32
C THR A 23 -1.46 8.20 5.30
N LEU A 24 -0.72 9.22 4.82
CA LEU A 24 -0.18 10.27 5.67
C LEU A 24 -1.29 10.97 6.48
N PHE A 25 -2.36 11.40 5.81
CA PHE A 25 -3.41 12.19 6.46
C PHE A 25 -4.52 11.34 7.11
N PHE A 26 -4.74 10.11 6.63
CA PHE A 26 -5.88 9.28 7.03
C PHE A 26 -5.48 7.92 7.62
N ALA A 27 -4.20 7.71 7.94
CA ALA A 27 -3.69 6.50 8.56
C ALA A 27 -4.23 5.20 7.92
N PHE A 28 -5.09 4.45 8.62
CA PHE A 28 -5.61 3.15 8.20
C PHE A 28 -6.78 3.21 7.21
N PHE A 29 -7.49 4.34 7.08
CA PHE A 29 -8.68 4.44 6.22
C PHE A 29 -8.43 4.05 4.76
N PRO A 30 -7.32 4.46 4.11
CA PRO A 30 -7.03 4.03 2.74
C PRO A 30 -6.88 2.51 2.61
N ALA A 31 -6.35 1.82 3.63
CA ALA A 31 -6.25 0.37 3.61
C ALA A 31 -7.62 -0.30 3.68
N LEU A 32 -8.48 0.22 4.56
CA LEU A 32 -9.86 -0.23 4.68
C LEU A 32 -10.63 -0.09 3.36
N PHE A 33 -10.58 1.09 2.73
CA PHE A 33 -11.28 1.35 1.47
C PHE A 33 -10.71 0.58 0.28
N ARG A 34 -9.44 0.18 0.33
CA ARG A 34 -8.81 -0.67 -0.70
C ARG A 34 -9.11 -2.16 -0.50
N GLY A 35 -9.84 -2.54 0.56
CA GLY A 35 -10.11 -3.94 0.89
C GLY A 35 -8.90 -4.68 1.46
N ASP A 36 -7.90 -3.96 1.95
CA ASP A 36 -6.73 -4.50 2.64
C ASP A 36 -6.98 -4.48 4.15
N LEU A 37 -7.83 -5.42 4.58
CA LEU A 37 -8.29 -5.49 5.97
C LEU A 37 -7.15 -5.81 6.95
N LYS A 38 -6.17 -6.62 6.52
CA LYS A 38 -5.02 -7.00 7.34
C LYS A 38 -4.22 -5.76 7.74
N TRP A 39 -3.82 -4.92 6.78
CA TRP A 39 -3.07 -3.71 7.09
C TRP A 39 -3.93 -2.61 7.71
N ALA A 40 -5.23 -2.54 7.39
CA ALA A 40 -6.15 -1.64 8.08
C ALA A 40 -6.20 -1.90 9.59
N VAL A 41 -6.33 -3.18 10.00
CA VAL A 41 -6.35 -3.57 11.42
C VAL A 41 -5.00 -3.31 12.09
N ILE A 42 -3.88 -3.65 11.43
CA ILE A 42 -2.53 -3.41 11.98
C ILE A 42 -2.31 -1.91 12.25
N MET A 43 -2.60 -1.04 11.27
CA MET A 43 -2.43 0.40 11.44
C MET A 43 -3.38 0.97 12.50
N PHE A 44 -4.61 0.46 12.56
CA PHE A 44 -5.59 0.87 13.57
C PHE A 44 -5.10 0.52 14.98
N ILE A 45 -4.62 -0.70 15.22
CA ILE A 45 -4.10 -1.12 16.53
C ILE A 45 -2.90 -0.26 16.93
N ILE A 46 -1.97 0.00 16.01
CA ILE A 46 -0.81 0.88 16.29
C ILE A 46 -1.29 2.28 16.71
N SER A 47 -2.22 2.88 15.96
CA SER A 47 -2.78 4.19 16.31
C SER A 47 -3.55 4.17 17.62
N ALA A 48 -4.31 3.12 17.91
CA ALA A 48 -5.12 2.99 19.12
C ALA A 48 -4.29 2.70 20.38
N VAL A 49 -3.15 2.02 20.24
CA VAL A 49 -2.22 1.78 21.35
C VAL A 49 -1.40 3.04 21.63
N VAL A 50 -0.85 3.69 20.61
CA VAL A 50 0.06 4.84 20.80
C VAL A 50 -0.70 6.14 21.09
N GLY A 51 -1.89 6.32 20.51
CA GLY A 51 -2.69 7.53 20.62
C GLY A 51 -3.01 7.97 22.05
N PRO A 52 -3.55 7.09 22.93
CA PRO A 52 -3.89 7.45 24.31
C PRO A 52 -2.70 7.96 25.13
N PHE A 53 -1.51 7.39 24.94
CA PHE A 53 -0.29 7.80 25.67
C PHE A 53 0.32 9.12 25.18
N THR A 54 -0.24 9.71 24.12
CA THR A 54 0.31 10.89 23.43
C THR A 54 -0.75 11.97 23.18
N LEU A 55 -1.86 11.93 23.95
CA LEU A 55 -3.00 12.84 23.79
C LEU A 55 -3.54 12.88 22.35
N GLY A 56 -3.49 11.75 21.65
CA GLY A 56 -3.95 11.59 20.27
C GLY A 56 -2.91 11.91 19.20
N ILE A 57 -1.84 12.66 19.50
CA ILE A 57 -0.81 13.06 18.51
C ILE A 57 -0.06 11.85 17.97
N GLY A 58 0.26 10.90 18.83
CA GLY A 58 0.98 9.68 18.45
C GLY A 58 0.15 8.75 17.55
N ALA A 59 -1.17 8.92 17.46
CA ALA A 59 -1.96 8.20 16.47
C ALA A 59 -1.56 8.57 15.03
N TRP A 60 -0.97 9.76 14.82
CA TRP A 60 -0.48 10.25 13.53
C TRP A 60 0.87 9.65 13.12
N ILE A 61 1.62 9.06 14.06
CA ILE A 61 2.91 8.41 13.79
C ILE A 61 2.73 7.24 12.80
N SER A 62 1.62 6.49 12.92
CA SER A 62 1.31 5.43 11.97
C SER A 62 1.16 5.99 10.54
N GLY A 63 0.45 7.11 10.38
CA GLY A 63 0.28 7.79 9.10
C GLY A 63 1.62 8.19 8.48
N ILE A 64 2.51 8.79 9.28
CA ILE A 64 3.86 9.18 8.84
C ILE A 64 4.65 7.96 8.38
N ILE A 65 4.81 6.92 9.21
CA ILE A 65 5.61 5.74 8.87
C ILE A 65 5.02 5.02 7.65
N PHE A 66 3.72 4.73 7.68
CA PHE A 66 3.07 3.96 6.64
C PHE A 66 2.90 4.74 5.34
N SER A 67 2.96 6.08 5.34
CA SER A 67 2.93 6.85 4.10
C SER A 67 4.09 6.50 3.15
N PHE A 68 5.26 6.11 3.67
CA PHE A 68 6.40 5.71 2.85
C PHE A 68 6.29 4.27 2.32
N VAL A 69 5.68 3.36 3.08
CA VAL A 69 5.74 1.91 2.79
C VAL A 69 4.42 1.29 2.34
N TYR A 70 3.27 1.88 2.67
CA TYR A 70 1.97 1.23 2.50
C TYR A 70 1.63 0.91 1.05
N ASN A 71 1.90 1.82 0.12
CA ASN A 71 1.64 1.55 -1.30
C ASN A 71 2.45 0.35 -1.81
N LYS A 72 3.71 0.22 -1.39
CA LYS A 72 4.57 -0.93 -1.75
C LYS A 72 4.02 -2.23 -1.15
N ILE A 73 3.62 -2.18 0.11
CA ILE A 73 2.98 -3.30 0.82
C ILE A 73 1.71 -3.76 0.07
N TYR A 74 0.80 -2.83 -0.22
CA TYR A 74 -0.46 -3.12 -0.90
C TYR A 74 -0.24 -3.73 -2.29
N ILE A 75 0.75 -3.24 -3.04
CA ILE A 75 1.12 -3.83 -4.33
C ILE A 75 1.58 -5.28 -4.14
N LYS A 76 2.46 -5.55 -3.17
CA LYS A 76 2.93 -6.91 -2.89
C LYS A 76 1.77 -7.86 -2.53
N GLU A 77 0.81 -7.41 -1.74
CA GLU A 77 -0.37 -8.23 -1.43
C GLU A 77 -1.18 -8.59 -2.68
N LEU A 78 -1.32 -7.66 -3.62
CA LEU A 78 -1.99 -7.94 -4.88
C LEU A 78 -1.20 -8.95 -5.70
N LEU A 79 0.13 -8.85 -5.74
CA LEU A 79 0.99 -9.82 -6.42
C LEU A 79 0.83 -11.23 -5.82
N GLU A 80 0.78 -11.34 -4.49
CA GLU A 80 0.48 -12.58 -3.77
C GLU A 80 -0.92 -13.13 -4.11
N LYS A 81 -1.90 -12.25 -4.33
CA LYS A 81 -3.26 -12.61 -4.78
C LYS A 81 -3.37 -12.93 -6.28
N GLY A 82 -2.24 -13.12 -6.97
CA GLY A 82 -2.21 -13.50 -8.38
C GLY A 82 -2.32 -12.33 -9.37
N TYR A 83 -2.25 -11.07 -8.91
CA TYR A 83 -2.14 -9.95 -9.83
C TYR A 83 -0.73 -9.87 -10.42
N ARG A 84 -0.63 -9.37 -11.65
CA ARG A 84 0.61 -9.15 -12.40
C ARG A 84 0.56 -7.77 -13.08
N PRO A 85 1.70 -7.18 -13.46
CA PRO A 85 1.71 -5.94 -14.23
C PRO A 85 0.89 -6.10 -15.51
N ALA A 86 0.03 -5.12 -15.81
CA ALA A 86 -0.82 -5.19 -17.01
C ALA A 86 -0.07 -4.85 -18.31
N THR A 87 1.08 -4.18 -18.22
CA THR A 87 1.94 -3.78 -19.35
C THR A 87 3.42 -3.87 -18.97
N GLU A 88 4.30 -3.84 -19.97
CA GLU A 88 5.76 -3.85 -19.75
C GLU A 88 6.25 -2.58 -19.03
N GLU A 89 5.61 -1.43 -19.27
CA GLU A 89 5.94 -0.19 -18.54
C GLU A 89 5.59 -0.34 -17.05
N ALA A 90 4.43 -0.95 -16.74
CA ALA A 90 4.04 -1.22 -15.36
C ALA A 90 5.06 -2.16 -14.68
N ARG A 91 5.56 -3.17 -15.41
CA ARG A 91 6.60 -4.07 -14.92
C ARG A 91 7.92 -3.34 -14.64
N ALA A 92 8.40 -2.55 -15.60
CA ALA A 92 9.62 -1.75 -15.43
C ALA A 92 9.54 -0.81 -14.23
N VAL A 93 8.36 -0.21 -13.97
CA VAL A 93 8.14 0.62 -12.78
C VAL A 93 8.27 -0.20 -11.50
N LEU A 94 7.72 -1.42 -11.44
CA LEU A 94 7.85 -2.28 -10.26
C LEU A 94 9.30 -2.74 -10.02
N GLU A 95 10.04 -3.05 -11.09
CA GLU A 95 11.46 -3.42 -11.03
C GLU A 95 12.32 -2.25 -10.54
N ASN A 96 12.14 -1.06 -11.13
CA ASN A 96 12.87 0.16 -10.75
C ASN A 96 12.61 0.60 -9.29
N ASN A 97 11.44 0.28 -8.75
CA ASN A 97 11.08 0.55 -7.35
C ASN A 97 11.40 -0.62 -6.40
N GLN A 98 12.13 -1.64 -6.89
CA GLN A 98 12.52 -2.82 -6.12
C GLN A 98 11.33 -3.49 -5.43
N ILE A 99 10.19 -3.53 -6.12
CA ILE A 99 8.96 -4.20 -5.65
C ILE A 99 8.99 -5.66 -6.07
N ILE A 100 9.48 -5.92 -7.28
CA ILE A 100 9.75 -7.26 -7.84
C ILE A 100 11.21 -7.35 -8.29
N ALA A 101 11.71 -8.56 -8.45
CA ALA A 101 13.05 -8.79 -9.00
C ALA A 101 13.08 -8.41 -10.49
N ARG A 102 14.18 -7.79 -10.92
CA ARG A 102 14.45 -7.57 -12.33
C ARG A 102 14.80 -8.90 -12.97
N VAL A 103 14.04 -9.32 -13.96
CA VAL A 103 14.39 -10.50 -14.76
C VAL A 103 15.45 -10.06 -15.77
N ALA A 104 16.56 -10.77 -15.79
CA ALA A 104 17.69 -10.53 -16.70
C ALA A 104 17.31 -10.82 -18.15
#